data_AF-A0A380BIU6-F1
#
_entry.id   AF-A0A380BIU6-F1
#
_cell.length_a   1.000
_cell.length_b   1.000
_cell.length_c   1.000
_cell.angle_alpha   90.00
_cell.angle_beta   90.00
_cell.angle_gamma   90.00
#
_symmetry.space_group_name_H-M   'P 1'
#
loop_
_entity.id
_entity.type
_entity.pdbx_description
1 polymer ?
#
loop_
_entity_poly.entity_id
_entity_poly.type
_entity_poly.pdbx_seq_one_letter_code
_entity_poly.pdbx_strand_id
1 'polypeptide(L)' 'MDHFNLMGVGNWIGIFTTILIVLCFYFTLTFFQYLKSDEERLVKQSKLAAVICLALGLLIPALYSFYIYNEMMR' A
#
# COMPACT_ATOMS: atom_id res chain seq x y z
N MET A 1 -6.40 -9.82 -27.52
CA MET A 1 -5.20 -10.28 -26.78
C MET A 1 -5.18 -9.68 -25.37
N ASP A 2 -6.36 -9.49 -24.76
CA ASP A 2 -6.54 -8.54 -23.65
C ASP A 2 -6.86 -9.23 -22.31
N HIS A 3 -7.35 -10.47 -22.36
CA HIS A 3 -7.68 -11.27 -21.18
C HIS A 3 -6.43 -11.73 -20.39
N PHE A 4 -5.30 -11.91 -21.09
CA PHE A 4 -4.03 -12.32 -20.47
C PHE A 4 -3.40 -11.19 -19.64
N ASN A 5 -3.57 -9.93 -20.08
CA ASN A 5 -3.09 -8.76 -19.34
C ASN A 5 -3.92 -8.53 -18.07
N LEU A 6 -5.24 -8.74 -18.08
CA LEU A 6 -6.10 -8.57 -16.90
C LEU A 6 -5.74 -9.54 -15.76
N MET A 7 -5.51 -10.82 -16.07
CA MET A 7 -5.05 -11.81 -15.08
C MET A 7 -3.65 -11.48 -14.54
N GLY A 8 -2.74 -11.01 -15.40
CA GLY A 8 -1.41 -10.56 -14.99
C GLY A 8 -1.45 -9.33 -14.08
N VAL A 9 -2.25 -8.32 -14.45
CA VAL A 9 -2.38 -7.07 -13.69
C VAL A 9 -3.04 -7.29 -12.33
N GLY A 10 -4.12 -8.10 -12.26
CA GLY A 10 -4.77 -8.43 -10.98
C GLY A 10 -3.82 -9.14 -10.01
N ASN A 11 -3.03 -10.10 -10.51
CA ASN A 11 -2.04 -10.80 -9.69
C ASN A 11 -0.89 -9.86 -9.25
N TRP A 12 -0.42 -8.98 -10.14
CA TRP A 12 0.58 -7.97 -9.81
C TRP A 12 0.10 -6.97 -8.76
N ILE A 13 -1.16 -6.54 -8.82
CA ILE A 13 -1.76 -5.65 -7.80
C ILE A 13 -1.83 -6.33 -6.44
N GLY A 14 -2.16 -7.63 -6.39
CA GLY A 14 -2.13 -8.41 -5.15
C GLY A 14 -0.73 -8.47 -4.53
N ILE A 15 0.30 -8.75 -5.35
CA ILE A 15 1.71 -8.76 -4.92
C ILE A 15 2.13 -7.36 -4.43
N PHE A 16 1.79 -6.31 -5.17
CA PHE A 16 2.14 -4.93 -4.83
C PHE A 16 1.49 -4.48 -3.51
N THR A 17 0.22 -4.85 -3.31
CA THR A 17 -0.51 -4.61 -2.06
C THR A 17 0.13 -5.32 -0.88
N THR A 18 0.53 -6.59 -1.06
CA THR A 18 1.21 -7.36 -0.01
C THR A 18 2.54 -6.71 0.40
N ILE A 19 3.33 -6.25 -0.57
CA ILE A 19 4.59 -5.54 -0.31
C ILE A 19 4.33 -4.23 0.44
N LEU A 20 3.31 -3.47 0.06
CA LEU A 20 2.92 -2.23 0.76
C LEU A 20 2.51 -2.48 2.22
N ILE A 21 1.80 -3.58 2.49
CA ILE A 21 1.44 -3.98 3.87
C ILE A 21 2.72 -4.32 4.67
N VAL A 22 3.63 -5.11 4.11
CA VAL A 22 4.90 -5.45 4.77
C VAL A 22 5.73 -4.20 5.05
N LEU A 23 5.82 -3.28 4.09
CA LEU A 23 6.48 -1.98 4.28
C LEU A 23 5.80 -1.15 5.38
N CYS A 24 4.47 -1.18 5.46
CA CYS A 24 3.76 -0.47 6.51
C CYS A 24 4.08 -1.01 7.91
N PHE A 25 4.17 -2.34 8.07
CA PHE A 25 4.63 -2.94 9.31
C PHE A 25 6.08 -2.58 9.63
N TYR A 26 6.96 -2.59 8.62
CA TYR A 26 8.35 -2.16 8.79
C TYR A 26 8.42 -0.72 9.30
N PHE A 27 7.72 0.23 8.66
CA PHE A 27 7.68 1.61 9.11
C PHE A 27 7.09 1.78 10.51
N THR A 28 6.11 0.95 10.88
CA THR A 28 5.54 0.93 12.22
C THR A 28 6.56 0.46 13.27
N LEU A 29 7.34 -0.58 12.96
CA LEU A 29 8.43 -1.03 13.83
C LEU A 29 9.56 0.01 13.92
N THR A 30 9.91 0.64 12.79
CA THR A 30 10.91 1.72 12.77
C THR A 30 10.42 2.94 13.56
N PHE A 31 9.12 3.25 13.55
CA PHE A 31 8.53 4.30 14.38
C PHE A 31 8.79 4.04 15.86
N PHE A 32 8.53 2.81 16.34
CA PHE A 32 8.79 2.43 17.72
C PHE A 32 10.29 2.49 18.07
N GLN A 33 11.16 2.15 17.11
CA GLN A 33 12.60 2.22 17.28
C GLN A 33 13.09 3.67 17.43
N TYR A 34 12.58 4.60 16.59
CA TYR A 34 12.88 6.03 16.72
C TYR A 34 12.26 6.66 17.96
N LEU A 35 11.08 6.20 18.40
CA LEU A 35 10.46 6.63 19.65
C LEU A 35 11.36 6.30 20.86
N LYS A 36 12.07 5.16 20.82
CA LYS A 36 13.04 4.76 21.85
C LYS A 36 14.35 5.55 21.78
N SER A 37 14.71 6.06 20.61
CA SER A 37 15.97 6.81 20.39
C SER A 37 15.85 8.33 20.60
N ASP A 38 14.68 8.84 21.04
CA ASP A 38 14.41 10.27 21.29
C ASP A 38 14.61 11.21 20.06
N GLU A 39 14.69 10.63 18.86
CA GLU A 39 14.89 11.36 17.60
C GLU A 39 13.55 11.87 17.03
N GLU A 40 12.99 12.92 17.63
CA GLU A 40 11.66 13.48 17.30
C GLU A 40 11.44 13.74 15.79
N ARG A 41 12.50 14.09 15.08
CA ARG A 41 12.46 14.38 13.63
C ARG A 41 12.14 13.14 12.81
N LEU A 42 12.79 12.02 13.13
CA LEU A 42 12.63 10.74 12.43
C LEU A 42 11.30 10.07 12.80
N VAL A 43 10.82 10.28 14.02
CA VAL A 43 9.50 9.83 14.49
C VAL A 43 8.37 10.42 13.64
N LYS A 44 8.36 11.74 13.40
CA LYS A 44 7.32 12.39 12.58
C LYS A 44 7.34 11.90 11.12
N GLN A 45 8.52 11.69 10.56
CA GLN A 45 8.68 11.24 9.17
C GLN A 45 8.25 9.78 9.01
N SER A 46 8.64 8.91 9.93
CA SER A 46 8.24 7.50 9.97
C SER A 46 6.73 7.34 10.12
N LYS A 47 6.08 8.13 10.99
CA LYS A 47 4.62 8.14 11.13
C LYS A 47 3.91 8.49 9.83
N LEU A 48 4.36 9.54 9.14
CA LEU A 48 3.77 9.97 7.88
C LEU A 48 3.97 8.89 6.79
N ALA A 49 5.17 8.31 6.70
CA ALA A 49 5.49 7.25 5.74
C ALA A 49 4.65 5.98 5.96
N ALA A 50 4.43 5.57 7.23
CA ALA A 50 3.55 4.46 7.57
C ALA A 50 2.11 4.73 7.10
N VAL A 51 1.56 5.91 7.43
CA VAL A 51 0.19 6.29 7.04
C VAL A 51 0.03 6.32 5.52
N ILE A 52 1.02 6.86 4.79
CA ILE A 52 0.99 6.90 3.32
C ILE A 52 1.07 5.48 2.73
N CYS A 53 1.95 4.60 3.24
CA CYS A 53 2.02 3.20 2.78
C CYS A 53 0.70 2.45 3.02
N LEU A 54 0.07 2.64 4.18
CA LEU A 54 -1.23 2.05 4.50
C LEU A 54 -2.33 2.58 3.58
N ALA A 55 -2.38 3.90 3.37
CA ALA A 55 -3.35 4.55 2.50
C ALA A 55 -3.20 4.03 1.06
N LEU A 56 -1.99 3.97 0.52
CA LEU A 56 -1.72 3.46 -0.83
C LEU A 56 -2.05 1.97 -0.95
N GLY A 57 -1.67 1.16 0.05
CA GLY A 57 -1.98 -0.27 0.07
C GLY A 57 -3.48 -0.56 0.06
N LEU A 58 -4.31 0.34 0.59
CA LEU A 58 -5.76 0.19 0.59
C LEU A 58 -6.43 0.84 -0.64
N LEU A 59 -5.98 2.03 -1.04
CA LEU A 59 -6.59 2.79 -2.14
C LEU A 59 -6.33 2.16 -3.51
N ILE A 60 -5.11 1.66 -3.77
CA ILE A 60 -4.75 1.09 -5.08
C ILE A 60 -5.67 -0.10 -5.46
N PRO A 61 -5.82 -1.15 -4.62
CA PRO A 61 -6.72 -2.26 -4.94
C PRO A 61 -8.20 -1.85 -4.94
N ALA A 62 -8.61 -0.90 -4.08
CA ALA A 62 -9.98 -0.40 -4.06
C ALA A 62 -10.35 0.35 -5.36
N LEU A 63 -9.49 1.24 -5.84
CA LEU A 63 -9.68 1.97 -7.09
C LEU A 63 -9.68 1.04 -8.31
N TYR A 64 -8.80 0.04 -8.32
CA TYR A 64 -8.77 -0.96 -9.39
C TYR A 64 -10.06 -1.80 -9.43
N SER A 65 -10.53 -2.24 -8.26
CA SER A 65 -11.80 -2.98 -8.12
C SER A 65 -13.00 -2.12 -8.56
N PHE A 66 -13.00 -0.84 -8.20
CA PHE A 66 -14.05 0.11 -8.59
C PHE A 66 -14.06 0.38 -10.10
N TYR A 67 -12.87 0.53 -10.72
CA TYR A 67 -12.74 0.71 -12.17
C TYR A 67 -13.30 -0.50 -12.94
N ILE A 68 -12.91 -1.71 -12.55
CA ILE A 68 -13.41 -2.96 -13.13
C ILE A 68 -14.92 -3.10 -12.97
N TYR A 69 -15.45 -2.76 -11.79
CA TYR A 69 -16.90 -2.79 -11.54
C TYR A 69 -17.67 -1.83 -12.45
N ASN A 70 -17.16 -0.60 -12.62
CA ASN A 70 -17.78 0.39 -13.49
C ASN A 70 -17.70 0.00 -14.97
N GLU A 71 -16.59 -0.62 -15.39
CA GLU A 71 -16.43 -1.15 -16.75
C GLU A 71 -17.39 -2.31 -17.04
N MET A 72 -17.65 -3.19 -16.06
CA MET A 72 -18.64 -4.27 -16.19
C MET A 72 -20.09 -3.79 -16.22
N MET A 73 -20.40 -2.62 -15.66
CA MET A 73 -21.75 -2.04 -15.62
C MET A 73 -22.05 -1.13 -16.83
N ARG A 74 -21.10 -0.95 -17.74
CA ARG A 74 -21.25 -0.18 -18.98
C ARG A 74 -21.54 -1.10 -20.17
#